data_AF-A0A821PXV7-F1
#
_entry.id   AF-A0A821PXV7-F1
#
_cell.length_a   1.000
_cell.length_b   1.000
_cell.length_c   1.000
_cell.angle_alpha   90.00
_cell.angle_beta   90.00
_cell.angle_gamma   90.00
#
_symmetry.space_group_name_H-M   'P 1'
#
loop_
_entity.id
_entity.type
_entity.pdbx_description
1 polymer ?
#
loop_
_entity_poly.entity_id
_entity_poly.type
_entity_poly.pdbx_seq_one_letter_code
_entity_poly.pdbx_strand_id
1 'polypeptide(L)'
;MRSRFTYDVNSHYLFTPRDLTRWCLSLLRYDFSSIKNDATAENLLEIWTYEAFRLFKDRLVGNDAQEKFDQIIDKTLKSDWSSNALGSLKGKIENKNADI
;
A
#
# COMPACT_ATOMS: atom_id res chain seq x y z
N MET A 1 1.92 -30.85 -11.96
CA MET A 1 2.16 -30.77 -10.50
C MET A 1 1.67 -29.42 -9.99
N ARG A 2 1.00 -29.38 -8.83
CA ARG A 2 0.19 -28.29 -8.20
C ARG A 2 -1.31 -28.41 -8.51
N SER A 3 -2.02 -29.46 -8.09
CA SER A 3 -2.35 -29.84 -6.70
C SER A 3 -2.92 -28.68 -5.88
N ARG A 4 -4.23 -28.75 -5.67
CA ARG A 4 -5.04 -28.21 -4.56
C ARG A 4 -4.91 -26.72 -4.29
N PHE A 5 -5.80 -25.95 -4.92
CA PHE A 5 -6.44 -24.85 -4.22
C PHE A 5 -7.89 -25.24 -3.97
N THR A 6 -8.10 -25.83 -2.79
CA THR A 6 -9.42 -25.97 -2.19
C THR A 6 -10.03 -24.57 -2.10
N TYR A 7 -11.22 -24.44 -2.67
CA TYR A 7 -12.00 -23.22 -2.78
C TYR A 7 -12.61 -22.84 -1.42
N ASP A 8 -11.78 -22.55 -0.41
CA ASP A 8 -12.23 -22.23 0.95
C ASP A 8 -11.35 -21.21 1.69
N VAL A 9 -10.84 -20.22 0.96
CA VAL A 9 -10.39 -18.97 1.56
C VAL A 9 -11.23 -17.89 0.92
N ASN A 10 -12.42 -17.68 1.48
CA ASN A 10 -13.15 -16.41 1.46
C ASN A 10 -12.99 -15.57 0.17
N SER A 11 -14.03 -15.54 -0.68
CA SER A 11 -14.07 -14.79 -1.96
C SER A 11 -13.53 -13.34 -1.92
N HIS A 12 -13.41 -12.73 -0.74
CA HIS A 12 -12.89 -11.37 -0.54
C HIS A 12 -11.34 -11.24 -0.59
N TYR A 13 -10.57 -12.33 -0.58
CA TYR A 13 -9.09 -12.29 -0.68
C TYR A 13 -8.54 -12.47 -2.10
N LEU A 14 -9.40 -12.50 -3.12
CA LEU A 14 -8.95 -12.71 -4.49
C LEU A 14 -8.30 -11.43 -5.04
N PHE A 15 -6.97 -11.41 -5.03
CA PHE A 15 -6.19 -10.42 -5.76
C PHE A 15 -5.92 -10.90 -7.18
N THR A 16 -6.31 -10.09 -8.15
CA THR A 16 -6.14 -10.39 -9.57
C THR A 16 -5.12 -9.44 -10.19
N PRO A 17 -4.50 -9.79 -11.34
CA PRO A 17 -3.64 -8.85 -12.08
C PRO A 17 -4.32 -7.51 -12.39
N ARG A 18 -5.66 -7.49 -12.48
CA ARG A 18 -6.45 -6.27 -12.65
C ARG A 18 -6.28 -5.30 -11.48
N ASP A 19 -6.13 -5.79 -10.25
CA ASP A 19 -5.91 -4.94 -9.08
C ASP A 19 -4.53 -4.28 -9.15
N LEU A 20 -3.52 -4.98 -9.66
CA LEU A 20 -2.20 -4.40 -9.94
C LEU A 20 -2.27 -3.32 -11.04
N THR A 21 -3.01 -3.58 -12.12
CA THR A 21 -3.25 -2.56 -13.15
C THR A 21 -3.94 -1.33 -12.57
N ARG A 22 -4.96 -1.51 -11.73
CA ARG A 22 -5.65 -0.40 -11.05
C ARG A 22 -4.71 0.41 -10.18
N TRP A 23 -3.81 -0.26 -9.45
CA TRP A 23 -2.80 0.40 -8.62
C TRP A 23 -1.83 1.24 -9.44
N CYS A 24 -1.30 0.70 -10.56
CA CYS A 24 -0.45 1.49 -11.45
C CYS A 24 -1.19 2.70 -12.05
N LEU A 25 -2.46 2.51 -12.43
CA LEU A 25 -3.29 3.59 -13.00
C LEU A 25 -3.70 4.63 -11.95
N SER A 26 -3.83 4.28 -10.67
CA SER A 26 -4.22 5.24 -9.64
C SER A 26 -3.12 6.27 -9.38
N LEU A 27 -1.85 5.91 -9.57
CA LEU A 27 -0.72 6.84 -9.53
C LEU A 27 -0.84 7.99 -10.55
N LEU A 28 -1.45 7.74 -11.71
CA LEU A 28 -1.65 8.75 -12.75
C LEU A 28 -2.64 9.85 -12.37
N ARG A 29 -3.40 9.67 -11.28
CA ARG A 29 -4.35 10.68 -10.77
C ARG A 29 -3.66 11.80 -10.00
N TYR A 30 -2.39 11.60 -9.63
CA TYR A 30 -1.64 12.54 -8.83
C TYR A 30 -0.80 13.44 -9.74
N ASP A 31 -0.97 14.76 -9.59
CA ASP A 31 -0.15 15.72 -10.31
C ASP A 31 1.16 15.96 -9.55
N PHE A 32 2.23 15.31 -10.02
CA PHE A 32 3.56 15.50 -9.45
C PHE A 32 4.18 16.85 -9.83
N SER A 33 3.60 17.56 -10.80
CA SER A 33 4.08 18.84 -11.32
C SER A 33 3.77 20.01 -10.38
N SER A 34 2.78 19.86 -9.48
CA SER A 34 2.49 20.86 -8.45
C SER A 34 3.47 20.78 -7.27
N ILE A 35 4.23 19.69 -7.15
CA ILE A 35 5.24 19.46 -6.12
C ILE A 35 6.55 20.14 -6.55
N LYS A 36 6.52 21.46 -6.76
CA LYS A 36 7.56 22.19 -7.52
C LYS A 36 8.92 22.31 -6.84
N ASN A 37 9.10 21.88 -5.59
CA ASN A 37 10.41 21.95 -4.91
C ASN A 37 10.78 20.72 -4.07
N ASP A 38 9.86 19.76 -3.91
CA ASP A 38 10.01 18.59 -3.01
C ASP A 38 9.48 17.29 -3.65
N ALA A 39 9.44 17.18 -4.98
CA ALA A 39 9.10 15.93 -5.67
C ALA A 39 10.24 14.90 -5.52
N THR A 40 10.57 14.57 -4.28
CA THR A 40 11.52 13.53 -3.92
C THR A 40 10.87 12.17 -4.17
N ALA A 41 11.69 11.16 -4.48
CA ALA A 41 11.22 9.79 -4.64
C ALA A 41 10.39 9.29 -3.44
N GLU A 42 10.63 9.87 -2.25
CA GLU A 42 9.86 9.64 -1.02
C GLU A 42 8.38 10.02 -1.15
N ASN A 43 8.03 11.12 -1.80
CA ASN A 43 6.63 11.53 -1.97
C ASN A 43 5.88 10.59 -2.90
N LEU A 44 6.54 10.12 -3.97
CA LEU A 44 5.97 9.10 -4.86
C LEU A 44 5.77 7.78 -4.11
N LEU A 45 6.75 7.38 -3.30
CA LEU A 45 6.66 6.18 -2.47
C LEU A 45 5.55 6.25 -1.42
N GLU A 46 5.32 7.42 -0.85
CA GLU A 46 4.23 7.63 0.10
C GLU A 46 2.87 7.44 -0.58
N ILE A 47 2.68 8.03 -1.76
CA ILE A 47 1.46 7.85 -2.58
C ILE A 47 1.30 6.39 -3.00
N TRP A 48 2.38 5.75 -3.44
CA TRP A 48 2.39 4.34 -3.82
C TRP A 48 1.96 3.44 -2.66
N THR A 49 2.50 3.69 -1.47
CA THR A 49 2.18 2.98 -0.22
C THR A 49 0.72 3.19 0.15
N TYR A 50 0.25 4.43 0.10
CA TYR A 50 -1.14 4.78 0.38
C TYR A 50 -2.12 4.05 -0.54
N GLU A 51 -1.86 4.06 -1.85
CA GLU A 51 -2.72 3.38 -2.83
C GLU A 51 -2.66 1.85 -2.68
N ALA A 52 -1.53 1.28 -2.27
CA ALA A 52 -1.44 -0.13 -1.89
C ALA A 52 -2.35 -0.46 -0.70
N PHE A 53 -2.34 0.38 0.33
CA PHE A 53 -3.16 0.17 1.52
C PHE A 53 -4.64 0.22 1.15
N ARG A 54 -5.04 1.24 0.40
CA ARG A 54 -6.41 1.41 -0.05
C ARG A 54 -6.94 0.27 -0.93
N LEU A 55 -6.12 -0.25 -1.85
CA LEU A 55 -6.56 -1.28 -2.79
C LEU A 55 -6.50 -2.69 -2.21
N PHE A 56 -5.50 -2.97 -1.38
CA PHE A 56 -5.22 -4.31 -0.86
C PHE A 56 -5.56 -4.45 0.61
N LYS A 57 -5.07 -3.54 1.48
CA LYS A 57 -5.26 -3.63 2.94
C LYS A 57 -6.72 -3.47 3.36
N ASP A 58 -7.48 -2.58 2.71
CA ASP A 58 -8.91 -2.39 2.98
C ASP A 58 -9.76 -3.66 2.72
N ARG A 59 -9.24 -4.62 1.94
CA ARG A 59 -9.91 -5.90 1.66
C ARG A 59 -9.51 -7.01 2.64
N LEU A 60 -8.50 -6.78 3.47
CA LEU A 60 -8.01 -7.77 4.43
C LEU A 60 -8.85 -7.73 5.71
N VAL A 61 -9.43 -8.88 6.05
CA VAL A 61 -10.19 -9.03 7.29
C VAL A 61 -9.29 -9.62 8.37
N GLY A 62 -9.26 -8.95 9.53
CA GLY A 62 -8.50 -9.41 10.69
C GLY A 62 -7.10 -8.79 10.79
N ASN A 63 -6.70 -8.55 12.04
CA ASN A 63 -5.48 -7.82 12.35
C ASN A 63 -4.21 -8.56 11.90
N ASP A 64 -4.17 -9.89 12.01
CA ASP A 64 -3.01 -10.70 11.58
C ASP A 64 -2.72 -10.58 10.08
N ALA A 65 -3.76 -10.55 9.24
CA ALA A 65 -3.58 -10.37 7.79
C ALA A 65 -3.09 -8.95 7.46
N GLN A 66 -3.64 -7.94 8.15
CA GLN A 66 -3.23 -6.54 7.96
C GLN A 66 -1.80 -6.29 8.44
N GLU A 67 -1.38 -6.88 9.56
CA GLU A 67 0.00 -6.79 10.05
C GLU A 67 0.99 -7.47 9.10
N LYS A 68 0.65 -8.64 8.56
CA LYS A 68 1.47 -9.32 7.54
C LYS A 68 1.62 -8.46 6.28
N PHE A 69 0.55 -7.80 5.86
CA PHE A 69 0.59 -6.87 4.73
C PHE A 69 1.50 -5.66 5.02
N ASP A 70 1.37 -5.05 6.20
CA ASP A 70 2.23 -3.94 6.62
C ASP A 70 3.71 -4.35 6.61
N GLN A 71 4.04 -5.54 7.10
CA GLN A 71 5.40 -6.08 7.10
C GLN A 71 5.96 -6.30 5.69
N ILE A 72 5.13 -6.79 4.75
CA ILE A 72 5.54 -6.98 3.36
C ILE A 72 5.88 -5.64 2.72
N ILE A 73 5.01 -4.64 2.88
CA ILE A 73 5.23 -3.31 2.33
C ILE A 73 6.46 -2.63 2.95
N ASP A 74 6.60 -2.68 4.27
CA ASP A 74 7.76 -2.14 4.98
C ASP A 74 9.07 -2.76 4.48
N LYS A 75 9.08 -4.09 4.31
CA LYS A 75 10.25 -4.82 3.82
C LYS A 75 10.62 -4.40 2.40
N THR A 76 9.66 -4.32 1.48
CA THR A 76 9.91 -3.90 0.09
C THR A 76 10.43 -2.47 0.00
N LEU A 77 9.84 -1.52 0.76
CA LEU A 77 10.28 -0.12 0.77
C LEU A 77 11.73 0.02 1.27
N LYS A 78 12.07 -0.70 2.34
CA LYS A 78 13.42 -0.68 2.91
C LYS A 78 14.44 -1.42 2.05
N SER A 79 14.10 -2.60 1.51
CA SER A 79 15.05 -3.41 0.74
C SER A 79 15.39 -2.77 -0.59
N ASP A 80 14.39 -2.27 -1.30
CA ASP A 80 14.58 -1.90 -2.69
C ASP A 80 14.96 -0.42 -2.79
N TRP A 81 14.33 0.43 -1.96
CA TRP A 81 14.41 1.90 -2.11
C TRP A 81 15.01 2.59 -0.86
N SER A 82 15.37 1.83 0.19
CA SER A 82 15.89 2.37 1.46
C SER A 82 15.00 3.46 2.09
N SER A 83 13.71 3.41 1.82
CA SER A 83 12.73 4.41 2.25
C SER A 83 11.98 3.97 3.50
N ASN A 84 11.61 4.95 4.34
CA ASN A 84 10.73 4.77 5.50
C ASN A 84 9.32 5.33 5.27
N ALA A 85 8.85 5.37 4.01
CA ALA A 85 7.57 5.96 3.64
C ALA A 85 6.37 5.41 4.45
N LEU A 86 6.39 4.12 4.81
CA LEU A 86 5.34 3.53 5.65
C LEU A 86 5.28 4.17 7.06
N GLY A 87 6.45 4.39 7.69
CA GLY A 87 6.53 5.03 9.00
C GLY A 87 6.04 6.46 8.96
N SER A 88 6.43 7.20 7.92
CA SER A 88 5.98 8.58 7.66
C SER A 88 4.45 8.64 7.48
N LEU A 89 3.88 7.72 6.72
CA LEU A 89 2.43 7.64 6.48
C LEU A 89 1.66 7.36 7.78
N LYS A 90 2.10 6.39 8.59
CA LYS A 90 1.47 6.06 9.88
C LYS A 90 1.52 7.25 10.84
N GLY A 91 2.67 7.93 10.93
CA GLY A 91 2.79 9.13 11.76
C GLY A 91 1.86 10.27 11.34
N LYS A 92 1.63 10.47 10.03
CA LYS A 92 0.65 11.46 9.53
C LYS A 92 -0.80 11.09 9.87
N ILE A 93 -1.14 9.80 9.87
CA ILE A 93 -2.47 9.32 10.24
C ILE A 93 -2.71 9.52 11.74
N GLU A 94 -1.73 9.21 12.58
CA GLU A 94 -1.81 9.37 14.03
C GLU A 94 -1.93 10.85 14.45
N ASN A 95 -1.14 11.74 13.85
CA ASN A 95 -1.22 13.18 14.13
C ASN A 95 -2.57 13.80 13.73
N LYS A 96 -3.21 13.33 12.65
CA LYS A 96 -4.55 13.80 12.25
C LYS A 96 -5.65 13.45 13.26
N ASN A 97 -5.46 12.39 14.06
CA ASN A 97 -6.41 11.99 15.08
C ASN A 97 -6.21 12.72 16.41
N ALA A 98 -5.13 13.50 16.57
CA ALA A 98 -4.83 14.27 17.77
C ALA A 98 -5.39 15.71 17.73
N ASP A 99 -5.79 16.20 16.55
CA ASP A 99 -6.33 17.55 16.33
C ASP A 99 -7.88 17.59 16.27
N ILE A 100 -8.58 16.54 16.74
CA ILE A 100 -10.05 16.46 16.84
C ILE A 100 -10.46 16.17 18.29
#